data_AF-A0A7J9F5L8-F1
#
_entry.id   AF-A0A7J9F5L8-F1
#
_cell.length_a   1.000
_cell.length_b   1.000
_cell.length_c   1.000
_cell.angle_alpha   90.00
_cell.angle_beta   90.00
_cell.angle_gamma   90.00
#
_symmetry.space_group_name_H-M   'P 1'
#
loop_
_entity.id
_entity.type
_entity.pdbx_description
1 polymer ?
#
loop_
_entity_poly.entity_id
_entity_poly.type
_entity_poly.pdbx_seq_one_letter_code
_entity_poly.pdbx_strand_id
1 'polypeptide(L)'
;MVFDVADPESIASLTDFVKKQFGKLDFLVNNAGILGATFSIAPGTELSEECLKINYYGAKRTAEALIPLLQLSYLPRIVNVSSSIVMLKVKGEKLKGVLTGVTTDEKLNDL
;
A
#
# COMPACT_ATOMS: atom_id res chain seq x y z
N MET A 1 -12.77 10.55 13.87
CA MET A 1 -12.40 9.19 13.44
C MET A 1 -10.88 9.11 13.47
N VAL A 2 -10.34 8.04 14.05
CA VAL A 2 -8.92 7.70 13.99
C VAL A 2 -8.79 6.59 12.94
N PHE A 3 -7.77 6.66 12.09
CA PHE A 3 -7.55 5.71 11.00
C PHE A 3 -6.12 5.18 11.02
N ASP A 4 -5.97 3.86 10.99
CA ASP A 4 -4.69 3.14 10.92
C ASP A 4 -4.70 2.17 9.73
N VAL A 5 -3.77 2.35 8.80
CA VAL A 5 -3.63 1.50 7.60
C VAL A 5 -3.13 0.09 7.92
N ALA A 6 -2.54 -0.13 9.10
CA ALA A 6 -2.07 -1.43 9.55
C ALA A 6 -3.19 -2.29 10.18
N ASP A 7 -4.34 -1.68 10.48
CA ASP A 7 -5.49 -2.30 11.15
C ASP A 7 -6.67 -2.52 10.17
N PRO A 8 -7.01 -3.78 9.86
CA PRO A 8 -8.16 -4.09 9.00
C PRO A 8 -9.50 -3.55 9.52
N GLU A 9 -9.72 -3.49 10.84
CA GLU A 9 -10.97 -2.98 11.41
C GLU A 9 -11.09 -1.46 11.20
N SER A 10 -9.97 -0.75 11.30
CA SER A 10 -9.88 0.67 10.96
C SER A 10 -10.21 0.93 9.49
N ILE A 11 -9.72 0.09 8.56
CA ILE A 11 -10.02 0.17 7.12
C ILE A 11 -11.51 -0.09 6.84
N ALA A 12 -12.09 -1.10 7.48
CA ALA A 12 -13.52 -1.38 7.36
C ALA A 12 -14.36 -0.19 7.86
N SER A 13 -14.00 0.35 9.03
CA SER A 13 -14.65 1.53 9.61
C SER A 13 -14.57 2.76 8.70
N LEU A 14 -13.41 3.00 8.08
CA LEU A 14 -13.23 4.06 7.09
C LEU A 14 -14.15 3.86 5.88
N THR A 15 -14.22 2.63 5.35
CA THR A 15 -15.05 2.29 4.19
C THR A 15 -16.53 2.58 4.48
N ASP A 16 -17.02 2.16 5.63
CA ASP A 16 -18.40 2.41 6.06
C ASP A 16 -18.67 3.90 6.27
N PHE A 17 -17.70 4.63 6.84
CA PHE A 17 -17.81 6.08 7.00
C PHE A 17 -17.90 6.81 5.65
N VAL A 18 -17.01 6.51 4.71
CA VAL A 18 -17.02 7.15 3.39
C VAL A 18 -18.32 6.82 2.65
N LYS A 19 -18.74 5.56 2.69
CA LYS A 19 -20.01 5.12 2.10
C LYS A 19 -21.21 5.85 2.70
N LYS A 20 -21.26 6.00 4.02
CA LYS A 20 -22.38 6.66 4.71
C LYS A 20 -22.41 8.16 4.50
N GLN A 21 -21.25 8.82 4.50
CA GLN A 21 -21.17 10.29 4.44
C GLN A 21 -21.18 10.82 3.00
N PHE A 22 -20.53 10.12 2.08
CA PHE A 22 -20.31 10.63 0.71
C PHE A 22 -20.90 9.73 -0.37
N GLY A 23 -21.13 8.44 -0.09
CA GLY A 23 -21.70 7.48 -1.03
C GLY A 23 -20.76 7.04 -2.17
N LYS A 24 -19.63 7.72 -2.35
CA LYS A 24 -18.61 7.43 -3.37
C LYS A 24 -17.23 7.94 -2.94
N LEU A 25 -16.19 7.56 -3.68
CA LEU A 25 -14.84 8.08 -3.52
C LEU A 25 -14.26 8.48 -4.89
N ASP A 26 -13.74 9.69 -5.03
CA ASP A 26 -13.12 10.14 -6.30
C ASP A 26 -11.58 9.95 -6.28
N PHE A 27 -10.95 10.19 -5.14
CA PHE A 27 -9.49 10.13 -4.98
C PHE A 27 -9.08 9.34 -3.75
N LEU A 28 -8.14 8.41 -3.91
CA LEU A 28 -7.41 7.78 -2.83
C LEU A 28 -5.94 8.19 -2.92
N VAL A 29 -5.39 8.72 -1.83
CA VAL A 29 -3.96 9.03 -1.72
C VAL A 29 -3.34 8.18 -0.61
N ASN A 30 -2.60 7.16 -1.00
CA ASN A 30 -1.84 6.31 -0.09
C ASN A 30 -0.53 7.01 0.26
N ASN A 31 -0.57 7.83 1.30
CA ASN A 31 0.58 8.60 1.81
C ASN A 31 1.10 8.10 3.17
N ALA A 32 0.32 7.28 3.89
CA ALA A 32 0.77 6.74 5.17
C ALA A 32 2.01 5.85 4.97
N GLY A 33 3.06 6.10 5.74
CA GLY A 33 4.28 5.33 5.66
C GLY A 33 5.22 5.60 6.82
N ILE A 34 6.03 4.60 7.15
CA ILE A 34 7.12 4.68 8.12
C ILE A 34 8.46 4.41 7.42
N LEU A 35 9.55 4.85 8.05
CA LEU A 35 10.89 4.53 7.60
C LEU A 35 11.29 3.16 8.18
N GLY A 36 11.55 2.18 7.32
CA GLY A 36 12.14 0.91 7.73
C GLY A 36 13.59 1.05 8.19
N ALA A 37 14.20 -0.06 8.62
CA ALA A 37 15.60 -0.06 9.05
C ALA A 37 16.50 0.53 7.96
N THR A 38 17.16 1.65 8.28
CA THR A 38 18.09 2.34 7.39
C THR A 38 19.52 2.18 7.92
N PHE A 39 20.43 1.75 7.04
CA PHE A 39 21.90 1.77 7.19
C PHE A 39 22.58 0.86 8.23
N SER A 40 21.86 0.12 9.08
CA SER A 40 22.52 -0.84 9.97
C SER A 40 22.63 -2.23 9.33
N ILE A 41 23.86 -2.77 9.30
CA ILE A 41 24.17 -4.17 8.92
C ILE A 41 23.65 -5.16 10.00
N ALA A 42 23.03 -4.64 11.07
CA ALA A 42 22.33 -5.47 12.05
C ALA A 42 20.97 -5.93 11.46
N PRO A 43 20.61 -7.21 11.57
CA PRO A 43 19.32 -7.71 11.12
C PRO A 43 18.20 -7.08 11.96
N GLY A 44 17.65 -5.96 11.49
CA GLY A 44 16.46 -5.32 12.04
C GLY A 44 15.20 -5.86 11.36
N THR A 45 14.94 -7.16 11.47
CA THR A 45 13.83 -7.84 10.78
C THR A 45 12.46 -7.27 11.14
N GLU A 46 12.28 -6.87 12.40
CA GLU A 46 11.02 -6.31 12.91
C GLU A 46 10.66 -4.96 12.25
N LEU A 47 11.62 -4.05 12.10
CA LEU A 47 11.40 -2.75 11.44
C LEU A 47 11.17 -2.90 9.93
N SER A 48 11.73 -3.94 9.29
CA SER A 48 11.43 -4.24 7.89
C SER A 48 10.03 -4.80 7.69
N GLU A 49 9.57 -5.69 8.58
CA GLU A 49 8.21 -6.25 8.52
C GLU A 49 7.13 -5.19 8.75
N GLU A 50 7.32 -4.34 9.75
CA GLU A 50 6.39 -3.25 10.05
C GLU A 50 6.32 -2.25 8.88
N CYS A 51 7.47 -1.91 8.29
CA CYS A 51 7.54 -1.04 7.12
C CYS A 51 6.78 -1.64 5.92
N LEU A 52 6.90 -2.95 5.67
CA LEU A 52 6.12 -3.63 4.63
C LEU A 52 4.63 -3.65 4.97
N LYS A 53 4.28 -3.93 6.23
CA LYS A 53 2.91 -3.97 6.72
C LYS A 53 2.20 -2.64 6.49
N ILE A 54 2.86 -1.52 6.78
CA ILE A 54 2.27 -0.17 6.64
C ILE A 54 2.37 0.33 5.20
N ASN A 55 3.57 0.41 4.64
CA ASN A 55 3.82 1.14 3.39
C ASN A 55 3.27 0.40 2.17
N TYR A 56 3.30 -0.94 2.18
CA TYR A 56 2.84 -1.76 1.06
C TYR A 56 1.48 -2.37 1.34
N TYR A 57 1.38 -3.24 2.35
CA TYR A 57 0.15 -3.99 2.59
C TYR A 57 -0.99 -3.11 3.11
N GLY A 58 -0.69 -2.09 3.91
CA GLY A 58 -1.68 -1.11 4.37
C GLY A 58 -2.28 -0.32 3.22
N ALA A 59 -1.42 0.21 2.32
CA ALA A 59 -1.86 0.87 1.09
C ALA A 59 -2.69 -0.06 0.18
N LYS A 60 -2.24 -1.30 -0.02
CA LYS A 60 -2.94 -2.31 -0.83
C LYS A 60 -4.33 -2.62 -0.28
N ARG A 61 -4.44 -2.97 1.01
CA ARG A 61 -5.72 -3.32 1.64
C ARG A 61 -6.69 -2.15 1.67
N THR A 62 -6.18 -0.94 1.93
CA THR A 62 -6.98 0.28 1.92
C THR A 62 -7.55 0.54 0.52
N ALA A 63 -6.71 0.39 -0.52
CA ALA A 63 -7.17 0.49 -1.90
C ALA A 63 -8.23 -0.57 -2.22
N GLU A 64 -7.95 -1.85 -1.94
CA GLU A 64 -8.88 -2.97 -2.19
C GLU A 64 -10.25 -2.75 -1.53
N ALA A 65 -10.28 -2.31 -0.27
CA ALA A 65 -11.52 -2.04 0.45
C ALA A 65 -12.32 -0.88 -0.14
N LEU A 66 -11.65 0.13 -0.70
CA LEU A 66 -12.28 1.33 -1.25
C LEU A 66 -12.55 1.25 -2.76
N ILE A 67 -12.06 0.23 -3.48
CA ILE A 67 -12.34 0.00 -4.91
C ILE A 67 -13.84 0.09 -5.23
N PRO A 68 -14.77 -0.55 -4.48
CA PRO A 68 -16.19 -0.45 -4.79
C PRO A 68 -16.73 0.98 -4.76
N LEU A 69 -16.20 1.84 -3.88
CA LEU A 69 -16.59 3.25 -3.79
C LEU A 69 -15.92 4.11 -4.86
N LEU A 70 -14.69 3.75 -5.27
CA LEU A 70 -13.98 4.39 -6.38
C LEU A 70 -14.68 4.12 -7.72
N GLN A 71 -15.21 2.92 -7.93
CA GLN A 71 -15.94 2.55 -9.16
C GLN A 71 -17.23 3.36 -9.37
N LEU A 72 -17.74 4.03 -8.34
CA LEU A 72 -18.88 4.94 -8.42
C LEU A 72 -18.49 6.35 -8.90
N SER A 73 -17.19 6.67 -8.92
CA SER A 73 -16.69 7.93 -9.46
C SER A 73 -16.62 7.90 -10.99
N TYR A 74 -16.82 9.07 -11.61
CA TYR A 74 -16.62 9.25 -13.04
C TYR A 74 -15.13 9.17 -13.44
N LEU A 75 -14.20 9.58 -12.55
CA LEU A 75 -12.75 9.60 -12.82
C LEU A 75 -11.97 9.17 -11.57
N PRO A 76 -12.06 7.89 -11.15
CA PRO A 76 -11.35 7.41 -9.98
C PRO A 76 -9.83 7.51 -10.17
N ARG A 77 -9.12 8.01 -9.15
CA ARG A 77 -7.65 7.94 -9.14
C ARG A 77 -7.13 7.44 -7.79
N ILE A 78 -6.15 6.55 -7.87
CA ILE A 78 -5.33 6.11 -6.74
C ILE A 78 -3.93 6.67 -6.94
N VAL A 79 -3.43 7.40 -5.95
CA VAL A 79 -2.07 7.97 -5.91
C VAL A 79 -1.31 7.30 -4.79
N ASN A 80 -0.23 6.59 -5.13
CA ASN A 80 0.68 6.01 -4.15
C ASN A 80 1.91 6.92 -4.02
N VAL A 81 2.17 7.40 -2.80
CA VAL A 81 3.35 8.19 -2.49
C VAL A 81 4.49 7.24 -2.17
N SER A 82 5.62 7.39 -2.86
CA SER A 82 6.80 6.55 -2.71
C SER A 82 8.05 7.41 -2.46
N SER A 83 9.16 6.76 -2.07
CA SER A 83 10.45 7.41 -1.82
C SER A 83 11.53 6.88 -2.76
N SER A 84 12.49 7.73 -3.12
CA SER A 84 13.66 7.36 -3.92
C SER A 84 14.52 6.26 -3.27
N ILE A 85 14.45 6.10 -1.94
CA ILE A 85 15.16 5.06 -1.19
C ILE A 85 14.64 3.66 -1.54
N VAL A 86 13.35 3.53 -1.86
CA VAL A 86 12.69 2.28 -2.24
C VAL A 86 12.91 1.97 -3.74
N MET A 87 13.57 2.86 -4.48
CA MET A 87 13.80 2.67 -5.91
C MET A 87 14.82 1.56 -6.14
N LEU A 88 14.30 0.37 -6.45
CA LEU A 88 15.08 -0.75 -6.96
C LEU A 88 15.77 -0.32 -8.27
N LYS A 89 17.09 -0.07 -8.21
CA LYS A 89 17.91 0.10 -9.41
C LYS A 89 18.11 -1.27 -10.09
N VAL A 90 17.12 -1.71 -10.85
CA VAL A 90 17.24 -2.93 -11.65
C VAL A 90 17.31 -2.56 -13.13
N LYS A 91 18.27 -3.16 -13.85
CA LYS A 91 18.40 -3.02 -15.30
C LYS A 91 17.16 -3.61 -15.99
N GLY A 92 16.25 -2.72 -16.41
CA GLY A 92 15.36 -2.73 -17.58
C GLY A 92 14.51 -3.97 -17.91
N GLU A 93 15.09 -5.15 -17.99
CA GLU A 93 14.47 -6.33 -18.60
C GLU A 93 14.02 -7.39 -17.58
N LYS A 94 14.76 -7.56 -16.47
CA LYS A 94 14.40 -8.55 -15.43
C LYS A 94 13.18 -8.14 -14.59
N LEU A 95 12.98 -6.84 -14.32
CA LEU A 95 11.84 -6.37 -13.52
C LEU A 95 10.50 -6.51 -14.24
N LYS A 96 10.47 -6.42 -15.57
CA LYS A 96 9.21 -6.55 -16.31
C LYS A 96 8.62 -7.94 -16.06
N GLY A 97 9.41 -9.00 -16.21
CA GLY A 97 8.97 -10.38 -15.97
C GLY A 97 8.58 -10.69 -14.52
N VAL A 98 9.26 -10.06 -13.54
CA VAL A 98 8.94 -10.22 -12.11
C VAL A 98 7.67 -9.44 -11.76
N LEU A 99 7.56 -8.16 -12.11
CA LEU A 99 6.39 -7.35 -11.77
C LEU A 99 5.14 -7.71 -12.57
N THR A 100 5.27 -8.27 -13.78
CA THR A 100 4.12 -8.81 -14.52
C THR A 100 3.76 -10.24 -14.09
N GLY A 101 4.59 -10.89 -13.26
CA GLY A 101 4.43 -12.30 -12.85
C GLY A 101 4.28 -12.52 -11.34
N VAL A 102 4.37 -11.48 -10.51
CA VAL A 102 4.15 -11.55 -9.06
C VAL A 102 2.66 -11.26 -8.80
N THR A 103 1.86 -12.30 -8.96
CA THR A 103 0.43 -12.31 -8.58
C THR A 103 0.19 -12.85 -7.17
N THR A 104 1.25 -13.20 -6.43
CA THR A 104 1.13 -13.85 -5.12
C THR A 104 2.20 -13.36 -4.15
N ASP A 105 1.79 -13.15 -2.89
CA ASP A 105 2.58 -12.56 -1.79
C ASP A 105 3.86 -13.36 -1.46
N GLU A 106 3.95 -14.64 -1.84
CA GLU A 106 5.09 -15.52 -1.56
C GLU A 106 6.40 -15.10 -2.25
N LYS A 107 6.33 -14.43 -3.42
CA LYS A 107 7.53 -14.11 -4.23
C LYS A 107 8.21 -12.78 -3.88
N LEU A 108 7.63 -12.02 -2.96
CA LEU A 108 8.23 -10.77 -2.46
C LEU A 108 9.36 -11.04 -1.45
N ASN A 109 9.35 -12.20 -0.80
CA ASN A 109 10.37 -12.60 0.18
C ASN A 109 11.70 -13.03 -0.46
N ASP A 110 11.72 -13.24 -1.78
CA ASP A 110 12.88 -13.73 -2.54
C ASP A 110 13.60 -12.62 -3.34
N LEU A 111 13.22 -11.35 -3.15
CA LEU A 111 13.87 -10.15 -3.72
C LEU A 111 14.78 -9.49 -2.70
#